data_AF-A0A3M7SE62-F1
#
_entry.id   AF-A0A3M7SE62-F1
#
_cell.length_a   1.000
_cell.length_b   1.000
_cell.length_c   1.000
_cell.angle_alpha   90.00
_cell.angle_beta   90.00
_cell.angle_gamma   90.00
#
_symmetry.space_group_name_H-M   'P 1'
#
loop_
_entity.id
_entity.type
_entity.pdbx_description
1 polymer ?
#
loop_
_entity_poly.entity_id
_entity_poly.type
_entity_poly.pdbx_seq_one_letter_code
_entity_poly.pdbx_strand_id
1 'polypeptide(L)'
;MLKFDHIIKNANALLGIRESVRTNQARQAESMKTRSKRYIPEVSIGDYVALPIPDVDKGLSEAPNLICRIVDIDYSESLYELACEAGVLNVLFAGNCFDLVKECSVELGIKLDKQLSVREAVKELSIGGGQGILKCNCTAGCLTNRCTCKKSGVLCNSRCHGGNSNCKNK
;
A
#
# COMPACT_ATOMS: atom_id res chain seq x y z
N MET A 1 58.80 -8.74 2.71
CA MET A 1 58.06 -9.69 1.85
C MET A 1 56.91 -10.39 2.59
N LEU A 2 57.18 -11.11 3.69
CA LEU A 2 56.18 -11.96 4.38
C LEU A 2 54.86 -11.30 4.85
N LYS A 3 54.85 -9.99 5.16
CA LYS A 3 53.62 -9.28 5.58
C LYS A 3 52.64 -9.04 4.42
N PHE A 4 53.13 -8.87 3.20
CA PHE A 4 52.30 -8.62 2.03
C PHE A 4 51.56 -9.89 1.58
N ASP A 5 52.25 -11.03 1.58
CA ASP A 5 51.65 -12.33 1.23
C ASP A 5 50.54 -12.73 2.20
N HIS A 6 50.71 -12.42 3.49
CA HIS A 6 49.68 -12.70 4.49
C HIS A 6 48.41 -11.84 4.29
N ILE A 7 48.58 -10.58 3.90
CA ILE A 7 47.45 -9.69 3.60
C ILE A 7 46.68 -10.19 2.37
N ILE A 8 47.38 -10.58 1.31
CA ILE A 8 46.79 -11.12 0.08
C ILE A 8 46.03 -12.42 0.37
N LYS A 9 46.61 -13.31 1.20
CA LYS A 9 45.98 -14.57 1.60
C LYS A 9 44.68 -14.34 2.38
N ASN A 10 44.67 -13.35 3.29
CA ASN A 10 43.47 -12.97 4.04
C ASN A 10 42.40 -12.33 3.14
N ALA A 11 42.80 -11.49 2.18
CA ALA A 11 41.87 -10.89 1.22
C ALA A 11 41.19 -11.95 0.34
N ASN A 12 41.94 -12.94 -0.13
CA ASN A 12 41.39 -14.05 -0.92
C ASN A 12 40.44 -14.93 -0.09
N ALA A 13 40.77 -15.18 1.19
CA ALA A 13 39.86 -15.89 2.10
C ALA A 13 38.54 -15.12 2.31
N LEU A 14 38.60 -13.80 2.49
CA LEU A 14 37.41 -12.95 2.60
C LEU A 14 36.56 -12.94 1.33
N LEU A 15 37.18 -12.94 0.15
CA LEU A 15 36.47 -13.05 -1.13
C LEU A 15 35.76 -14.40 -1.27
N GLY A 16 36.44 -15.50 -0.92
CA GLY A 16 35.84 -16.83 -0.93
C GLY A 16 34.65 -16.96 0.03
N ILE A 17 34.75 -16.37 1.24
CA ILE A 17 33.63 -16.31 2.19
C ILE A 17 32.46 -15.51 1.60
N ARG A 18 32.72 -14.34 0.99
CA ARG A 18 31.68 -13.51 0.37
C ARG A 18 30.95 -14.23 -0.76
N GLU A 19 31.68 -14.98 -1.59
CA GLU A 19 31.09 -15.76 -2.68
C GLU A 19 30.25 -16.92 -2.15
N SER A 20 30.74 -17.64 -1.13
CA SER A 20 29.97 -18.68 -0.44
C SER A 20 28.69 -18.12 0.21
N VAL A 21 28.77 -16.96 0.86
CA VAL A 21 27.60 -16.29 1.44
C VAL A 21 26.60 -15.92 0.35
N ARG A 22 27.06 -15.33 -0.76
CA ARG A 22 26.19 -14.95 -1.89
C ARG A 22 25.46 -16.15 -2.47
N THR A 23 26.18 -17.25 -2.71
CA THR A 23 25.60 -18.48 -3.28
C THR A 23 24.59 -19.13 -2.34
N ASN A 24 24.89 -19.18 -1.03
CA ASN A 24 23.97 -19.69 -0.02
C ASN A 24 22.72 -18.82 0.12
N GLN A 25 22.86 -17.49 0.11
CA GLN A 25 21.74 -16.55 0.09
C GLN A 25 20.87 -16.73 -1.15
N ALA A 26 21.48 -16.86 -2.34
CA ALA A 26 20.75 -17.12 -3.58
C ALA A 26 19.97 -18.45 -3.52
N ARG A 27 20.60 -19.51 -3.00
CA ARG A 27 19.94 -20.81 -2.82
C ARG A 27 18.77 -20.75 -1.84
N GLN A 28 18.93 -20.00 -0.74
CA GLN A 28 17.86 -19.79 0.23
C GLN A 28 16.70 -19.00 -0.38
N ALA A 29 17.01 -17.93 -1.12
CA ALA A 29 16.02 -17.12 -1.82
C ALA A 29 15.19 -17.95 -2.83
N GLU A 30 15.84 -18.82 -3.60
CA GLU A 30 15.14 -19.72 -4.52
C GLU A 30 14.24 -20.71 -3.77
N SER A 31 14.70 -21.29 -2.66
CA SER A 31 13.85 -22.14 -1.82
C SER A 31 12.62 -21.39 -1.27
N MET A 32 12.79 -20.13 -0.87
CA MET A 32 11.69 -19.27 -0.42
C MET A 32 10.69 -19.00 -1.55
N LYS A 33 11.15 -18.70 -2.77
CA LYS A 33 10.27 -18.52 -3.94
C LYS A 33 9.45 -19.77 -4.22
N THR A 34 10.08 -20.95 -4.23
CA THR A 34 9.36 -22.21 -4.49
C THR A 34 8.29 -22.49 -3.43
N ARG A 35 8.56 -22.19 -2.16
CA ARG A 35 7.58 -22.33 -1.08
C ARG A 35 6.43 -21.34 -1.24
N SER A 36 6.73 -20.09 -1.60
CA SER A 36 5.73 -19.03 -1.79
C SER A 36 4.73 -19.37 -2.89
N LYS A 37 5.21 -19.89 -4.03
CA LYS A 37 4.36 -20.30 -5.17
C LYS A 37 3.31 -21.36 -4.83
N ARG A 38 3.46 -22.09 -3.72
CA ARG A 38 2.45 -23.07 -3.28
C ARG A 38 1.20 -22.42 -2.68
N TYR A 39 1.33 -21.20 -2.16
CA TYR A 39 0.26 -20.53 -1.43
C TYR A 39 -0.38 -19.40 -2.22
N ILE A 40 0.35 -18.82 -3.19
CA ILE A 40 -0.17 -17.77 -4.08
C ILE A 40 -1.01 -18.46 -5.17
N PRO A 41 -2.32 -18.18 -5.24
CA PRO A 41 -3.16 -18.73 -6.30
C PRO A 41 -2.74 -18.19 -7.66
N GLU A 42 -2.96 -18.97 -8.72
CA GLU A 42 -2.84 -18.47 -10.08
C GLU A 42 -3.95 -17.45 -10.36
N VAL A 43 -3.58 -16.31 -10.94
CA VAL A 43 -4.47 -15.18 -11.17
C VAL A 43 -4.37 -14.77 -12.64
N SER A 44 -5.51 -14.38 -13.21
CA SER A 44 -5.66 -14.03 -14.61
C SER A 44 -6.19 -12.60 -14.78
N ILE A 45 -5.98 -12.04 -15.98
CA ILE A 45 -6.50 -10.71 -16.31
C ILE A 45 -8.03 -10.75 -16.20
N GLY A 46 -8.58 -9.77 -15.50
CA GLY A 46 -10.02 -9.65 -15.26
C GLY A 46 -10.51 -10.27 -13.97
N ASP A 47 -9.66 -10.99 -13.22
CA ASP A 47 -10.01 -11.50 -11.89
C ASP A 47 -10.16 -10.38 -10.86
N TYR A 48 -11.05 -10.60 -9.90
CA TYR A 48 -11.22 -9.71 -8.75
C TYR A 48 -10.28 -10.09 -7.62
N VAL A 49 -9.68 -9.09 -7.00
CA VAL A 49 -8.74 -9.24 -5.91
C VAL A 49 -9.07 -8.27 -4.78
N ALA A 50 -8.77 -8.67 -3.55
CA ALA A 50 -8.89 -7.85 -2.36
C ALA A 50 -7.50 -7.35 -1.97
N LEU A 51 -7.27 -6.04 -2.12
CA LEU A 51 -6.04 -5.38 -1.73
C LEU A 51 -6.19 -4.84 -0.29
N PRO A 52 -5.43 -5.34 0.71
CA PRO A 52 -5.49 -4.85 2.08
C PRO A 52 -5.08 -3.38 2.19
N ILE A 53 -5.89 -2.60 2.91
CA ILE A 53 -5.66 -1.18 3.15
C ILE A 53 -4.93 -1.00 4.50
N PRO A 54 -3.79 -0.28 4.53
CA PRO A 54 -3.10 0.05 5.77
C PRO A 54 -4.03 0.78 6.77
N ASP A 55 -3.91 0.48 8.06
CA ASP A 55 -4.77 1.08 9.10
C ASP A 55 -4.69 2.61 9.15
N VAL A 56 -3.55 3.19 8.73
CA VAL A 56 -3.36 4.65 8.65
C VAL A 56 -4.21 5.32 7.57
N ASP A 57 -4.59 4.56 6.55
CA ASP A 57 -5.32 5.04 5.37
C ASP A 57 -6.81 4.70 5.42
N LYS A 58 -7.27 3.99 6.46
CA LYS A 58 -8.70 3.67 6.65
C LYS A 58 -9.27 4.15 7.99
N GLY A 59 -10.54 4.51 7.99
CA GLY A 59 -11.32 4.76 9.19
C GLY A 59 -11.68 3.46 9.93
N LEU A 60 -11.98 3.56 11.23
CA LEU A 60 -12.36 2.40 12.07
C LEU A 60 -13.60 1.64 11.57
N SER A 61 -14.47 2.31 10.80
CA SER A 61 -15.71 1.74 10.29
C SER A 61 -15.66 1.47 8.78
N GLU A 62 -14.49 1.61 8.16
CA GLU A 62 -14.29 1.40 6.73
C GLU A 62 -13.89 -0.04 6.43
N ALA A 63 -14.11 -0.46 5.18
CA ALA A 63 -13.71 -1.78 4.73
C ALA A 63 -12.18 -1.97 4.89
N PRO A 64 -11.73 -3.14 5.36
CA PRO A 64 -10.30 -3.40 5.54
C PRO A 64 -9.54 -3.55 4.22
N ASN A 65 -10.25 -3.87 3.14
CA ASN A 65 -9.69 -4.17 1.83
C ASN A 65 -10.36 -3.32 0.75
N LEU A 66 -9.58 -2.92 -0.25
CA LEU A 66 -10.02 -2.33 -1.50
C LEU A 66 -10.26 -3.46 -2.51
N ILE A 67 -11.46 -3.54 -3.08
CA ILE A 67 -11.74 -4.49 -4.16
C ILE A 67 -11.21 -3.91 -5.47
N CYS A 68 -10.35 -4.68 -6.13
CA CYS A 68 -9.72 -4.33 -7.40
C CYS A 68 -9.95 -5.43 -8.42
N ARG A 69 -9.71 -5.11 -9.69
CA ARG A 69 -9.64 -6.03 -10.80
C ARG A 69 -8.25 -5.97 -11.43
N ILE A 70 -7.73 -7.12 -11.87
CA ILE A 70 -6.48 -7.17 -12.61
C ILE A 70 -6.71 -6.64 -14.03
N VAL A 71 -5.99 -5.59 -14.40
CA VAL A 71 -6.06 -4.97 -15.72
C VAL A 71 -4.97 -5.51 -16.63
N ASP A 72 -3.76 -5.64 -16.11
CA ASP A 72 -2.61 -6.14 -16.85
C ASP A 72 -1.63 -6.92 -15.95
N ILE A 73 -0.78 -7.72 -16.57
CA ILE A 73 0.22 -8.56 -15.91
C ILE A 73 1.57 -8.40 -16.62
N ASP A 74 2.56 -7.94 -15.88
CA ASP A 74 3.96 -8.03 -16.29
C ASP A 74 4.50 -9.43 -15.95
N TYR A 75 4.52 -10.29 -16.96
CA TYR A 75 5.02 -11.66 -16.84
C TYR A 75 6.53 -11.75 -16.58
N SER A 76 7.31 -10.71 -16.88
CA SER A 76 8.77 -10.73 -16.69
C SER A 76 9.13 -10.64 -15.20
N GLU A 77 8.48 -9.73 -14.49
CA GLU A 77 8.69 -9.49 -13.05
C GLU A 77 7.61 -10.10 -12.16
N SER A 78 6.57 -10.73 -12.74
CA SER A 78 5.41 -11.27 -12.02
C SER A 78 4.68 -10.19 -11.20
N LEU A 79 4.48 -9.03 -11.82
CA LEU A 79 3.81 -7.89 -11.23
C LEU A 79 2.45 -7.65 -11.91
N TYR A 80 1.51 -7.08 -11.16
CA TYR A 80 0.11 -6.97 -11.55
C TYR A 80 -0.33 -5.51 -11.50
N GLU A 81 -0.97 -5.04 -12.56
CA GLU A 81 -1.65 -3.75 -12.58
C GLU A 81 -3.09 -3.93 -12.10
N LEU A 82 -3.45 -3.18 -11.05
CA LEU A 82 -4.74 -3.28 -10.40
C LEU A 82 -5.56 -2.01 -10.66
N ALA A 83 -6.84 -2.18 -10.92
CA ALA A 83 -7.79 -1.06 -11.01
C ALA A 83 -8.98 -1.26 -10.08
N CYS A 84 -9.47 -0.15 -9.55
CA CYS A 84 -10.66 -0.09 -8.71
C CYS A 84 -11.71 0.83 -9.37
N GLU A 85 -12.86 1.00 -8.71
CA GLU A 85 -13.92 1.91 -9.18
C GLU A 85 -13.44 3.37 -9.30
N ALA A 86 -12.53 3.81 -8.43
CA ALA A 86 -11.96 5.15 -8.50
C ALA A 86 -10.97 5.32 -9.68
N GLY A 87 -10.29 4.23 -10.06
CA GLY A 87 -9.49 4.13 -11.27
C GLY A 87 -8.28 3.20 -11.13
N VAL A 88 -7.30 3.35 -12.02
CA VAL A 88 -6.11 2.48 -12.10
C VAL A 88 -5.08 2.88 -11.05
N LEU A 89 -4.54 1.90 -10.31
CA LEU A 89 -3.50 2.13 -9.32
C LEU A 89 -2.17 2.38 -10.03
N ASN A 90 -1.48 3.45 -9.65
CA ASN A 90 -0.22 3.87 -10.26
C ASN A 90 1.01 3.02 -9.88
N VAL A 91 0.83 1.96 -9.10
CA VAL A 91 1.88 1.05 -8.65
C VAL A 91 1.50 -0.37 -9.05
N LEU A 92 2.50 -1.14 -9.49
CA LEU A 92 2.33 -2.56 -9.75
C LEU A 92 2.50 -3.37 -8.47
N PHE A 93 1.68 -4.40 -8.30
CA PHE A 93 1.64 -5.22 -7.09
C PHE A 93 2.22 -6.60 -7.35
N ALA A 94 2.85 -7.20 -6.35
CA ALA A 94 3.20 -8.61 -6.39
C ALA A 94 1.99 -9.48 -6.00
N GLY A 95 1.95 -10.74 -6.44
CA GLY A 95 0.82 -11.63 -6.16
C GLY A 95 0.57 -11.95 -4.68
N ASN A 96 1.52 -11.64 -3.79
CA ASN A 96 1.35 -11.78 -2.34
C ASN A 96 0.85 -10.50 -1.66
N CYS A 97 0.60 -9.42 -2.41
CA CYS A 97 0.08 -8.17 -1.89
C CYS A 97 -1.45 -8.15 -1.80
N PHE A 98 -2.14 -9.10 -2.41
CA PHE A 98 -3.60 -9.15 -2.49
C PHE A 98 -4.10 -10.60 -2.46
N ASP A 99 -5.38 -10.77 -2.16
CA ASP A 99 -6.04 -12.07 -2.14
C ASP A 99 -7.04 -12.20 -3.31
N LEU A 100 -7.06 -13.36 -3.98
CA LEU A 100 -8.02 -13.63 -5.05
C LEU A 100 -9.45 -13.76 -4.49
N VAL A 101 -10.40 -13.05 -5.09
CA VAL A 101 -11.83 -13.11 -4.77
C VAL A 101 -12.53 -14.05 -5.76
N LYS A 102 -12.77 -15.29 -5.34
CA LYS A 102 -13.31 -16.36 -6.20
C LYS A 102 -14.75 -16.14 -6.66
N GLU A 103 -15.57 -15.50 -5.83
CA GLU A 103 -16.99 -15.28 -6.08
C GLU A 103 -17.30 -13.79 -5.87
N CYS A 104 -17.01 -12.98 -6.88
CA CYS A 104 -17.35 -11.57 -6.84
C CYS A 104 -18.72 -11.36 -7.48
N SER A 105 -19.76 -11.14 -6.66
CA SER A 105 -21.10 -10.76 -7.14
C SER A 105 -21.23 -9.27 -7.44
N VAL A 106 -20.13 -8.52 -7.36
CA VAL A 106 -20.10 -7.07 -7.55
C VAL A 106 -19.56 -6.75 -8.93
N GLU A 107 -20.36 -6.05 -9.74
CA GLU A 107 -19.87 -5.42 -10.96
C GLU A 107 -19.26 -4.07 -10.60
N LEU A 108 -17.94 -3.94 -10.74
CA LEU A 108 -17.23 -2.69 -10.52
C LEU A 108 -17.14 -1.89 -11.83
N GLY A 109 -17.67 -0.67 -11.83
CA GLY A 109 -17.50 0.30 -12.91
C GLY A 109 -16.09 0.88 -12.90
N ILE A 110 -15.14 0.21 -13.54
CA ILE A 110 -13.72 0.61 -13.52
C ILE A 110 -13.49 1.80 -14.45
N LYS A 111 -12.82 2.83 -13.92
CA LYS A 111 -12.36 4.00 -14.68
C LYS A 111 -10.90 3.81 -15.12
N LEU A 112 -10.69 3.57 -16.40
CA LEU A 112 -9.34 3.35 -16.96
C LEU A 112 -8.62 4.66 -17.36
N ASP A 113 -9.34 5.77 -17.36
CA ASP A 113 -8.88 7.11 -17.76
C ASP A 113 -8.13 7.86 -16.64
N LYS A 114 -8.21 7.37 -15.40
CA LYS A 114 -7.64 8.01 -14.23
C LYS A 114 -6.63 7.10 -13.54
N GLN A 115 -5.43 7.62 -13.29
CA GLN A 115 -4.44 6.98 -12.43
C GLN A 115 -4.40 7.65 -11.05
N LEU A 116 -4.23 6.83 -10.01
CA LEU A 116 -4.22 7.29 -8.62
C LEU A 116 -3.43 6.34 -7.72
N SER A 117 -2.98 6.83 -6.58
CA SER A 117 -2.40 6.00 -5.52
C SER A 117 -3.48 5.23 -4.74
N VAL A 118 -3.07 4.19 -4.02
CA VAL A 118 -3.97 3.43 -3.12
C VAL A 118 -4.67 4.36 -2.13
N ARG A 119 -3.92 5.30 -1.53
CA ARG A 119 -4.49 6.26 -0.58
C ARG A 119 -5.54 7.16 -1.21
N GLU A 120 -5.30 7.65 -2.42
CA GLU A 120 -6.26 8.49 -3.13
C GLU A 120 -7.51 7.70 -3.49
N ALA A 121 -7.36 6.43 -3.89
CA ALA A 121 -8.48 5.53 -4.19
C ALA A 121 -9.34 5.29 -2.94
N VAL A 122 -8.70 4.93 -1.83
CA VAL A 122 -9.39 4.72 -0.55
C VAL A 122 -10.10 5.98 -0.10
N LYS A 123 -9.47 7.15 -0.27
CA LYS A 123 -10.08 8.44 0.06
C LYS A 123 -11.30 8.78 -0.79
N GLU A 124 -11.26 8.49 -2.08
CA GLU A 124 -12.36 8.77 -3.01
C GLU A 124 -13.55 7.84 -2.79
N LEU A 125 -13.28 6.56 -2.48
CA LEU A 125 -14.31 5.55 -2.21
C LEU A 125 -14.80 5.58 -0.76
N SER A 126 -14.08 6.26 0.14
CA SER A 126 -14.46 6.40 1.53
C SER A 126 -15.60 7.41 1.71
N ILE A 127 -16.67 6.96 2.36
CA ILE A 127 -17.76 7.83 2.85
C ILE A 127 -17.23 8.82 3.92
N GLY A 128 -16.18 8.42 4.65
CA GLY A 128 -15.56 9.20 5.74
C GLY A 128 -14.37 10.07 5.34
N GLY A 129 -13.98 10.11 4.06
CA GLY A 129 -12.86 10.90 3.54
C GLY A 129 -11.46 10.30 3.73
N GLY A 130 -11.33 8.99 3.97
CA GLY A 130 -10.11 8.17 3.85
C GLY A 130 -8.94 8.51 4.75
N GLN A 131 -9.13 9.35 5.75
CA GLN A 131 -8.20 9.51 6.86
C GLN A 131 -9.02 9.37 8.13
N GLY A 132 -8.82 8.25 8.82
CA GLY A 132 -9.37 8.02 10.15
C GLY A 132 -9.17 9.26 11.02
N ILE A 133 -10.28 9.96 11.28
CA ILE A 133 -10.40 11.15 12.13
C ILE A 133 -9.63 12.36 11.61
N LEU A 134 -10.30 13.20 10.81
CA LEU A 134 -9.84 14.56 10.57
C LEU A 134 -10.01 15.42 11.84
N LYS A 135 -8.89 15.86 12.42
CA LYS A 135 -8.84 16.76 13.58
C LYS A 135 -8.11 18.06 13.22
N CYS A 136 -8.66 19.19 13.65
CA CYS A 136 -7.89 20.44 13.69
C CYS A 136 -7.30 20.70 15.07
N ASN A 137 -6.17 21.41 15.11
CA ASN A 137 -5.53 21.86 16.34
C ASN A 137 -5.77 23.37 16.57
N CYS A 138 -6.88 23.89 16.08
CA CYS A 138 -7.19 25.30 16.19
C CYS A 138 -7.52 25.68 17.64
N THR A 139 -7.01 26.82 18.08
CA THR A 139 -7.36 27.44 19.38
C THR A 139 -8.41 28.54 19.22
N ALA A 140 -8.60 29.06 18.00
CA ALA A 140 -9.56 30.10 17.64
C ALA A 140 -10.78 29.53 16.89
N GLY A 141 -11.72 30.38 16.49
CA GLY A 141 -13.05 29.99 16.01
C GLY A 141 -13.16 29.29 14.64
N CYS A 142 -12.09 28.72 14.10
CA CYS A 142 -12.10 27.89 12.87
C CYS A 142 -12.73 28.54 11.63
N LEU A 143 -12.64 29.87 11.50
CA LEU A 143 -13.28 30.61 10.41
C LEU A 143 -12.45 30.66 9.12
N THR A 144 -11.14 30.46 9.21
CA THR A 144 -10.21 30.61 8.08
C THR A 144 -9.64 29.25 7.65
N ASN A 145 -9.05 29.19 6.46
CA ASN A 145 -8.37 27.99 5.93
C ASN A 145 -7.11 27.58 6.72
N ARG A 146 -6.79 28.26 7.83
CA ARG A 146 -5.84 27.75 8.84
C ARG A 146 -6.41 26.56 9.61
N CYS A 147 -7.73 26.44 9.68
CA CYS A 147 -8.39 25.25 10.18
C CYS A 147 -8.38 24.16 9.11
N THR A 148 -7.78 23.01 9.42
CA THR A 148 -7.74 21.84 8.53
C THR A 148 -9.14 21.32 8.23
N CYS A 149 -10.06 21.29 9.19
CA CYS A 149 -11.44 20.88 8.94
C CYS A 149 -12.12 21.79 7.91
N LYS A 150 -12.06 23.12 8.11
CA LYS A 150 -12.65 24.08 7.17
C LYS A 150 -11.98 24.06 5.81
N LYS A 151 -10.65 23.95 5.75
CA LYS A 151 -9.89 23.81 4.50
C LYS A 151 -10.30 22.56 3.73
N SER A 152 -10.60 21.47 4.43
CA SER A 152 -11.10 20.22 3.86
C SER A 152 -12.62 20.22 3.61
N GLY A 153 -13.30 21.36 3.84
CA GLY A 153 -14.74 21.48 3.60
C GLY A 153 -15.63 20.74 4.60
N VAL A 154 -15.10 20.34 5.76
CA VAL A 154 -15.85 19.59 6.79
C VAL A 154 -15.96 20.36 8.11
N LEU A 155 -17.02 20.05 8.85
CA LEU A 155 -17.32 20.68 10.14
C LEU A 155 -16.45 20.08 11.25
N CYS A 156 -16.03 20.92 12.21
CA CYS A 156 -15.29 20.47 13.38
C CYS A 156 -16.24 19.75 14.34
N ASN A 157 -15.91 18.51 14.70
CA ASN A 157 -16.66 17.75 15.70
C ASN A 157 -16.02 17.84 17.10
N SER A 158 -16.60 17.13 18.08
CA SER A 158 -16.14 17.10 19.47
C SER A 158 -14.69 16.63 19.64
N ARG A 159 -14.11 15.88 18.69
CA ARG A 159 -12.70 15.45 18.74
C ARG A 159 -11.69 16.56 18.38
N CYS A 160 -12.14 17.65 17.76
CA CYS A 160 -11.29 18.82 17.49
C CYS A 160 -11.12 19.70 18.73
N HIS A 161 -12.21 19.88 19.49
CA HIS A 161 -12.29 20.95 20.47
C HIS A 161 -12.75 20.52 21.86
N GLY A 162 -13.02 19.24 22.12
CA GLY A 162 -13.26 18.70 23.47
C GLY A 162 -14.33 19.44 24.28
N GLY A 163 -15.27 20.14 23.63
CA GLY A 163 -16.29 20.97 24.29
C GLY A 163 -16.08 22.49 24.24
N ASN A 164 -14.98 23.00 23.66
CA ASN A 164 -14.78 24.44 23.48
C ASN A 164 -15.86 25.05 22.56
N SER A 165 -16.63 25.99 23.11
CA SER A 165 -17.77 26.65 22.44
C SER A 165 -17.36 27.67 21.39
N ASN A 166 -16.10 28.11 21.36
CA ASN A 166 -15.63 29.17 20.46
C ASN A 166 -15.47 28.74 19.00
N CYS A 167 -15.58 27.44 18.68
CA CYS A 167 -15.56 26.97 17.31
C CYS A 167 -16.81 27.45 16.56
N LYS A 168 -16.61 28.18 15.45
CA LYS A 168 -17.68 28.63 14.54
C LYS A 168 -17.80 27.78 13.27
N ASN A 169 -17.01 26.71 13.16
CA ASN A 169 -17.10 25.71 12.10
C ASN A 169 -17.66 24.41 12.70
N LYS A 170 -18.93 24.43 13.13
CA LYS A 170 -19.63 23.29 13.74
C LYS A 170 -20.71 22.77 12.82
#